data_AF-S8CEW0-F1
#
_entry.id   AF-S8CEW0-F1
#
_cell.length_a   1.000
_cell.length_b   1.000
_cell.length_c   1.000
_cell.angle_alpha   90.00
_cell.angle_beta   90.00
_cell.angle_gamma   90.00
#
_symmetry.space_group_name_H-M   'P 1'
#
loop_
_entity.id
_entity.type
_entity.pdbx_description
1 polymer ?
#
loop_
_entity_poly.entity_id
_entity_poly.type
_entity_poly.pdbx_seq_one_letter_code
_entity_poly.pdbx_strand_id
1 'polypeptide(L)'
;MTTIPYIAALTTYFSYGLLFAFGQLRDFFRRIFDWWSQSRLQGYAPICLGLEDFYIRRLYLRIQDCFNRPISSPPDAWFDVVERFSNDNNKTLMRTERVNRCLNLGSYNYLGFAAADEYCTPRVIETLMKFTPSTCSSRVDGGTTSLHAELEECVANFIGKPAAVVFGMGYVTNSAILPVLMGKGSLIISDSLNHNSIVNGARGSGATIRVFQHNTPSHLENVLREHIAEGQPRTHRPWKKIMVVVEGIYSMEGEICKLPEIVSICKKYKAYIYLDEAHSIGAVGKTGRGVCELLGVDTSDVDIMMGTFTKSFGSCGGYIAGSKVL
;
A
#
# COMPACT_ATOMS: atom_id res chain seq x y z
N MET A 1 -11.56 2.56 -18.47
CA MET A 1 -11.94 3.79 -17.74
C MET A 1 -13.44 3.84 -17.53
N THR A 2 -13.89 3.43 -16.35
CA THR A 2 -15.24 3.70 -15.87
C THR A 2 -15.32 5.19 -15.54
N THR A 3 -15.97 6.00 -16.38
CA THR A 3 -16.10 7.43 -16.12
C THR A 3 -17.15 7.64 -15.03
N ILE A 4 -16.77 8.31 -13.94
CA ILE A 4 -17.72 8.64 -12.87
C ILE A 4 -18.79 9.56 -13.49
N PRO A 5 -20.09 9.27 -13.34
CA PRO A 5 -21.14 10.12 -13.84
C PRO A 5 -20.97 11.55 -13.30
N TYR A 6 -21.01 12.56 -14.19
CA TYR A 6 -20.82 13.96 -13.80
C TYR A 6 -21.75 14.40 -12.67
N ILE A 7 -22.99 13.91 -12.66
CA ILE A 7 -23.96 14.17 -11.60
C ILE A 7 -23.44 13.66 -10.26
N ALA A 8 -22.94 12.43 -10.19
CA ALA A 8 -22.43 11.83 -8.96
C ALA A 8 -21.19 12.59 -8.45
N ALA A 9 -20.28 12.98 -9.34
CA ALA A 9 -19.14 13.80 -8.97
C ALA A 9 -19.59 15.17 -8.43
N LEU A 10 -20.47 15.87 -9.14
CA LEU A 10 -20.94 17.20 -8.77
C LEU A 10 -21.72 17.18 -7.45
N THR A 11 -22.64 16.23 -7.25
CA THR A 11 -23.40 16.12 -6.01
C THR A 11 -22.52 15.74 -4.83
N THR A 12 -21.49 14.92 -5.04
CA THR A 12 -20.50 14.59 -4.01
C THR A 12 -19.70 15.82 -3.60
N TYR A 13 -19.11 16.55 -4.55
CA TYR A 13 -18.37 17.79 -4.26
C TYR A 13 -19.25 18.86 -3.63
N PHE A 14 -20.49 19.01 -4.12
CA PHE A 14 -21.46 19.93 -3.54
C PHE A 14 -21.80 19.56 -2.09
N SER A 15 -22.01 18.28 -1.80
CA SER A 15 -22.29 17.79 -0.45
C SER A 15 -21.12 18.06 0.51
N TYR A 16 -19.89 17.81 0.07
CA TYR A 16 -18.68 18.18 0.83
C TYR A 16 -18.58 19.69 1.04
N GLY A 17 -18.86 20.48 -0.01
CA GLY A 17 -18.87 21.94 0.07
C GLY A 17 -19.88 22.47 1.08
N LEU A 18 -21.10 21.92 1.09
CA LEU A 18 -22.13 22.24 2.08
C LEU A 18 -21.66 21.89 3.50
N LEU A 19 -21.16 20.67 3.72
CA LEU A 19 -20.66 20.24 5.03
C LEU A 19 -19.54 21.17 5.53
N PHE A 20 -18.64 21.57 4.65
CA PHE A 20 -17.56 22.50 4.97
C PHE A 20 -18.11 23.89 5.31
N ALA A 21 -19.01 24.44 4.48
CA ALA A 21 -19.63 25.75 4.70
C ALA A 21 -20.40 25.81 6.04
N PHE A 22 -21.25 24.81 6.31
CA PHE A 22 -21.96 24.68 7.58
C PHE A 22 -21.01 24.49 8.76
N GLY A 23 -19.93 23.73 8.57
CA GLY A 23 -18.87 23.58 9.56
C GLY A 23 -18.26 24.93 9.95
N GLN A 24 -17.90 25.74 8.95
CA GLN A 24 -17.29 27.06 9.15
C GLN A 24 -18.27 28.03 9.81
N LEU A 25 -19.52 28.05 9.35
CA LEU A 25 -20.59 28.86 9.94
C LEU A 25 -20.80 28.52 11.41
N ARG A 26 -20.80 27.22 11.75
CA ARG A 26 -20.93 26.77 13.14
C ARG A 26 -19.74 27.15 14.01
N ASP A 27 -18.52 27.10 13.46
CA ASP A 27 -17.32 27.57 14.17
C ASP A 27 -17.32 29.10 14.37
N PHE A 28 -17.81 29.85 13.40
CA PHE A 28 -18.02 31.30 13.50
C PHE A 28 -19.00 31.64 14.62
N PHE A 29 -20.18 31.04 14.64
CA PHE A 29 -21.14 31.26 15.72
C PHE A 29 -20.63 30.77 17.07
N ARG A 30 -19.90 29.65 17.13
CA ARG A 30 -19.27 29.19 18.37
C ARG A 30 -18.31 30.24 18.95
N ARG A 31 -17.52 30.91 18.11
CA ARG A 31 -16.62 31.98 18.58
C ARG A 31 -17.37 33.16 19.18
N ILE A 32 -18.58 33.44 18.70
CA ILE A 32 -19.42 34.54 19.17
C ILE A 32 -20.12 34.17 20.48
N PHE A 33 -20.74 32.98 20.54
CA PHE A 33 -21.58 32.57 21.67
C PHE A 33 -20.81 31.89 22.81
N ASP A 34 -19.76 31.12 22.51
CA ASP A 34 -18.96 30.38 23.49
C ASP A 34 -17.64 31.12 23.82
N TRP A 35 -17.58 32.44 23.68
CA TRP A 35 -16.35 33.24 23.91
C TRP A 35 -15.79 33.03 25.33
N TRP A 36 -16.65 32.72 26.31
CA TRP A 36 -16.28 32.47 27.72
C TRP A 36 -15.85 31.03 28.01
N SER A 37 -16.12 30.07 27.10
CA SER A 37 -15.94 28.62 27.31
C SER A 37 -14.64 28.07 26.68
N GLN A 38 -13.78 28.93 26.17
CA GLN A 38 -12.45 28.49 25.70
C GLN A 38 -11.57 28.13 26.90
N SER A 39 -11.67 26.89 27.38
CA SER A 39 -10.62 26.26 28.16
C SER A 39 -9.40 26.00 27.27
N ARG A 40 -8.65 27.07 26.96
CA ARG A 40 -7.24 26.88 26.63
C ARG A 40 -6.60 26.42 27.92
N LEU A 41 -6.30 25.12 28.03
CA LEU A 41 -5.42 24.61 29.07
C LEU A 41 -4.12 25.43 29.02
N GLN A 42 -3.97 26.33 29.97
CA GLN A 42 -2.91 27.33 29.97
C GLN A 42 -1.55 26.60 30.03
N GLY A 43 -0.68 26.86 29.05
CA GLY A 43 0.64 26.23 28.95
C GLY A 43 0.74 24.97 28.07
N TYR A 44 -0.36 24.49 27.47
CA TYR A 44 -0.32 23.35 26.55
C TYR A 44 -0.36 23.80 25.08
N ALA A 45 0.45 23.15 24.25
CA ALA A 45 0.34 23.30 22.80
C ALA A 45 -1.03 22.78 22.33
N PRO A 46 -1.68 23.42 21.35
CA PRO A 46 -2.93 22.91 20.78
C PRO A 46 -2.68 21.52 20.18
N ILE A 47 -3.49 20.53 20.58
CA ILE A 47 -3.34 19.13 20.17
C ILE A 47 -3.58 18.95 18.65
N CYS A 48 -4.43 19.78 18.05
CA CYS A 48 -4.69 19.80 16.62
C CYS A 48 -4.64 21.22 16.07
N LEU A 49 -4.08 21.39 14.87
CA LEU A 49 -3.91 22.70 14.23
C LEU A 49 -5.10 22.98 13.29
N GLY A 50 -5.73 24.14 13.46
CA GLY A 50 -6.66 24.78 12.51
C GLY A 50 -7.57 23.83 11.71
N LEU A 51 -7.14 23.48 10.50
CA LEU A 51 -7.89 22.64 9.54
C LEU A 51 -8.08 21.20 10.02
N GLU A 52 -7.11 20.60 10.72
CA GLU A 52 -7.24 19.23 11.24
C GLU A 52 -8.28 19.18 12.36
N ASP A 53 -8.22 20.14 13.29
CA ASP A 53 -9.22 20.29 14.35
C ASP A 53 -10.62 20.52 13.75
N PHE A 54 -10.71 21.39 12.75
CA PHE A 54 -11.95 21.62 12.02
C PHE A 54 -12.47 20.33 11.37
N TYR A 55 -11.61 19.63 10.62
CA TYR A 55 -11.97 18.40 9.93
C TYR A 55 -12.47 17.34 10.92
N ILE A 56 -11.74 17.12 12.01
CA ILE A 56 -12.14 16.17 13.06
C ILE A 56 -13.51 16.56 13.60
N ARG A 57 -13.65 17.78 14.13
CA ARG A 57 -14.87 18.22 14.84
C ARG A 57 -16.11 18.33 13.95
N ARG A 58 -15.95 18.67 12.67
CA ARG A 58 -17.07 19.03 11.78
C ARG A 58 -17.38 18.00 10.73
N LEU A 59 -16.39 17.20 10.30
CA LEU A 59 -16.53 16.24 9.22
C LEU A 59 -16.38 14.81 9.75
N TYR A 60 -15.18 14.46 10.25
CA TYR A 60 -14.83 13.10 10.63
C TYR A 60 -15.79 12.49 11.64
N LEU A 61 -16.07 13.20 12.75
CA LEU A 61 -16.94 12.66 13.81
C LEU A 61 -18.34 12.29 13.29
N ARG A 62 -18.84 12.93 12.23
CA ARG A 62 -20.17 12.61 11.67
C ARG A 62 -20.17 11.27 10.95
N ILE A 63 -19.06 10.93 10.29
CA ILE A 63 -18.95 9.78 9.40
C ILE A 63 -18.14 8.64 10.01
N GLN A 64 -17.49 8.83 11.16
CA GLN A 64 -16.62 7.82 11.76
C GLN A 64 -17.33 6.50 12.07
N ASP A 65 -18.64 6.52 12.29
CA ASP A 65 -19.40 5.28 12.49
C ASP A 65 -19.51 4.44 11.21
N CYS A 66 -19.36 5.03 10.02
CA CYS A 66 -19.37 4.29 8.76
C CYS A 66 -18.10 3.46 8.55
N PHE A 67 -16.95 3.90 9.09
CA PHE A 67 -15.64 3.30 8.79
C PHE A 67 -15.00 2.58 9.97
N ASN A 68 -15.33 2.97 11.21
CA ASN A 68 -14.66 2.46 12.41
C ASN A 68 -15.45 1.35 13.11
N ARG A 69 -16.39 0.66 12.45
CA ARG A 69 -17.20 -0.35 13.14
C ARG A 69 -16.31 -1.53 13.55
N PRO A 70 -16.30 -1.92 14.84
CA PRO A 70 -15.49 -3.04 15.28
C PRO A 70 -16.00 -4.34 14.66
N ILE A 71 -15.07 -5.20 14.27
CA ILE A 71 -15.34 -6.56 13.83
C ILE A 71 -15.06 -7.48 15.03
N SER A 72 -15.98 -8.41 15.33
CA SER A 72 -15.87 -9.36 16.45
C SER A 72 -15.73 -10.81 16.03
N SER A 73 -15.53 -11.08 14.74
CA SER A 73 -15.28 -12.40 14.17
C SER A 73 -13.95 -12.40 13.38
N PRO A 74 -13.47 -13.57 12.95
CA PRO A 74 -12.43 -13.65 11.92
C PRO A 74 -12.84 -12.91 10.62
N PRO A 75 -11.88 -12.39 9.84
CA PRO A 75 -12.11 -11.64 8.61
C PRO A 75 -12.42 -12.58 7.41
N ASP A 76 -13.46 -13.39 7.56
CA ASP A 76 -13.93 -14.34 6.56
C ASP A 76 -14.88 -13.67 5.54
N ALA A 77 -15.40 -14.44 4.60
CA ALA A 77 -16.46 -14.04 3.66
C ALA A 77 -17.69 -13.49 4.38
N TRP A 78 -17.99 -14.02 5.57
CA TRP A 78 -18.99 -13.46 6.47
C TRP A 78 -18.32 -13.04 7.78
N PHE A 79 -18.62 -11.83 8.23
CA PHE A 79 -18.04 -11.29 9.46
C PHE A 79 -19.09 -10.58 10.30
N ASP A 80 -18.85 -10.56 11.61
CA ASP A 80 -19.75 -9.98 12.59
C ASP A 80 -19.29 -8.56 12.93
N VAL A 81 -20.15 -7.60 12.64
CA VAL A 81 -19.94 -6.19 12.93
C VAL A 81 -20.66 -5.84 14.23
N VAL A 82 -19.90 -5.34 15.20
CA VAL A 82 -20.44 -4.91 16.50
C VAL A 82 -21.27 -3.65 16.31
N GLU A 83 -22.53 -3.70 16.76
CA GLU A 83 -23.39 -2.52 16.77
C GLU A 83 -22.89 -1.50 17.80
N ARG A 84 -23.09 -0.23 17.46
CA ARG A 84 -22.77 0.89 18.35
C ARG A 84 -23.88 1.90 18.33
N PHE A 85 -23.99 2.66 19.40
CA PHE A 85 -24.84 3.84 19.47
C PHE A 85 -24.04 5.03 19.96
N SER A 86 -24.58 6.22 19.70
CA SER A 86 -24.06 7.48 20.20
C SER A 86 -25.20 8.36 20.68
N ASN A 87 -25.00 8.99 21.83
CA ASN A 87 -25.94 9.98 22.39
C ASN A 87 -25.44 11.43 22.18
N ASP A 88 -24.33 11.61 21.45
CA ASP A 88 -23.63 12.89 21.36
C ASP A 88 -23.17 13.24 19.92
N ASN A 89 -23.94 12.78 18.93
CA ASN A 89 -23.68 12.95 17.48
C ASN A 89 -22.36 12.32 17.04
N ASN A 90 -22.15 11.05 17.39
CA ASN A 90 -20.98 10.26 17.06
C ASN A 90 -19.68 10.87 17.60
N LYS A 91 -19.69 11.64 18.70
CA LYS A 91 -18.44 12.05 19.36
C LYS A 91 -17.87 10.89 20.17
N THR A 92 -18.74 10.20 20.90
CA THR A 92 -18.45 8.95 21.58
C THR A 92 -19.32 7.84 21.00
N LEU A 93 -18.73 6.66 20.84
CA LEU A 93 -19.38 5.48 20.29
C LEU A 93 -19.32 4.36 21.33
N MET A 94 -20.47 4.02 21.89
CA MET A 94 -20.60 2.92 22.86
C MET A 94 -20.95 1.62 22.13
N ARG A 95 -20.20 0.57 22.42
CA ARG A 95 -20.43 -0.77 21.86
C ARG A 95 -21.62 -1.41 22.56
N THR A 96 -22.45 -2.12 21.80
CA THR A 96 -23.51 -2.97 22.35
C THR A 96 -23.04 -4.43 22.36
N GLU A 97 -23.86 -5.30 22.94
CA GLU A 97 -23.67 -6.76 22.85
C GLU A 97 -24.22 -7.35 21.54
N ARG A 98 -24.91 -6.54 20.72
CA ARG A 98 -25.51 -6.98 19.47
C ARG A 98 -24.48 -6.95 18.34
N VAL A 99 -24.56 -7.95 17.48
CA VAL A 99 -23.73 -8.08 16.29
C VAL A 99 -24.60 -8.27 15.07
N ASN A 100 -24.18 -7.66 13.96
CA ASN A 100 -24.79 -7.87 12.65
C ASN A 100 -23.84 -8.68 11.77
N ARG A 101 -24.33 -9.80 11.27
CA ARG A 101 -23.60 -10.62 10.32
C ARG A 101 -23.67 -9.98 8.94
N CYS A 102 -22.52 -9.69 8.36
CA CYS A 102 -22.38 -9.00 7.07
C CYS A 102 -21.55 -9.81 6.08
N LEU A 103 -21.87 -9.69 4.80
CA LEU A 103 -21.04 -10.21 3.71
C LEU A 103 -19.85 -9.29 3.47
N ASN A 104 -18.65 -9.85 3.40
CA ASN A 104 -17.41 -9.15 3.20
C ASN A 104 -17.11 -8.95 1.71
N LEU A 105 -17.35 -7.73 1.22
CA LEU A 105 -17.09 -7.34 -0.17
C LEU A 105 -15.89 -6.40 -0.31
N GLY A 106 -15.22 -6.07 0.80
CA GLY A 106 -14.14 -5.07 0.84
C GLY A 106 -12.80 -5.62 1.31
N SER A 107 -12.68 -6.92 1.54
CA SER A 107 -11.46 -7.55 2.05
C SER A 107 -10.46 -7.86 0.93
N TYR A 108 -9.17 -7.75 1.26
CA TYR A 108 -8.08 -8.24 0.43
C TYR A 108 -7.71 -9.70 0.74
N ASN A 109 -8.50 -10.40 1.55
CA ASN A 109 -8.38 -11.83 1.82
C ASN A 109 -8.87 -12.66 0.62
N TYR A 110 -8.24 -12.49 -0.55
CA TYR A 110 -8.73 -13.01 -1.83
C TYR A 110 -8.88 -14.53 -1.85
N LEU A 111 -8.00 -15.25 -1.14
CA LEU A 111 -8.00 -16.72 -1.08
C LEU A 111 -8.61 -17.28 0.22
N GLY A 112 -9.04 -16.43 1.14
CA GLY A 112 -9.66 -16.85 2.40
C GLY A 112 -8.68 -17.23 3.52
N PHE A 113 -7.36 -17.25 3.28
CA PHE A 113 -6.35 -17.71 4.27
C PHE A 113 -6.22 -16.88 5.54
N ALA A 114 -6.79 -15.67 5.61
CA ALA A 114 -6.77 -14.87 6.85
C ALA A 114 -7.76 -15.36 7.91
N ALA A 115 -8.72 -16.23 7.54
CA ALA A 115 -9.62 -16.88 8.48
C ALA A 115 -9.02 -18.20 8.98
N ALA A 116 -9.61 -18.76 10.04
CA ALA A 116 -9.19 -20.07 10.52
C ALA A 116 -9.49 -21.14 9.47
N ASP A 117 -8.44 -21.72 8.88
CA ASP A 117 -8.54 -22.82 7.94
C ASP A 117 -7.87 -24.10 8.48
N GLU A 118 -8.30 -25.24 7.96
CA GLU A 118 -7.85 -26.57 8.38
C GLU A 118 -6.37 -26.85 8.07
N TYR A 119 -5.77 -26.09 7.15
CA TYR A 119 -4.39 -26.29 6.72
C TYR A 119 -3.41 -25.35 7.44
N CYS A 120 -3.61 -24.04 7.43
CA CYS A 120 -2.65 -23.09 8.03
C CYS A 120 -2.80 -23.04 9.55
N THR A 121 -4.03 -23.03 10.09
CA THR A 121 -4.25 -22.83 11.55
C THR A 121 -3.50 -23.84 12.42
N PRO A 122 -3.55 -25.17 12.17
CA PRO A 122 -2.83 -26.12 13.00
C PRO A 122 -1.30 -25.95 12.91
N ARG A 123 -0.78 -25.59 11.73
CA ARG A 123 0.66 -25.35 11.51
C ARG A 123 1.15 -24.10 12.22
N VAL A 124 0.35 -23.03 12.21
CA VAL A 124 0.65 -21.81 12.98
C VAL A 124 0.68 -22.13 14.48
N ILE A 125 -0.31 -22.87 15.00
CA ILE A 125 -0.33 -23.29 16.42
C ILE A 125 0.90 -24.13 16.76
N GLU A 126 1.22 -25.15 15.96
CA GLU A 126 2.40 -25.99 16.18
C GLU A 126 3.70 -25.17 16.16
N THR A 127 3.80 -24.21 15.25
CA THR A 127 4.96 -23.31 15.16
C THR A 127 5.07 -22.43 16.39
N LEU A 128 3.97 -21.87 16.90
CA LEU A 128 3.93 -21.06 18.12
C LEU A 128 4.27 -21.85 19.40
N MET A 129 4.10 -23.18 19.38
CA MET A 129 4.55 -24.05 20.48
C MET A 129 6.08 -24.26 20.46
N LYS A 130 6.73 -24.11 19.30
CA LYS A 130 8.17 -24.30 19.10
C LYS A 130 8.96 -22.98 19.11
N PHE A 131 8.36 -21.92 18.57
CA PHE A 131 8.95 -20.60 18.39
C PHE A 131 8.09 -19.55 19.10
N THR A 132 8.75 -18.52 19.64
CA THR A 132 8.04 -17.38 20.23
C THR A 132 7.37 -16.51 19.15
N PRO A 133 6.26 -15.81 19.48
CA PRO A 133 5.59 -14.91 18.53
C PRO A 133 6.47 -13.76 18.00
N SER A 134 7.57 -13.46 18.69
CA SER A 134 8.54 -12.44 18.31
C SER A 134 9.93 -12.85 18.77
N THR A 135 10.94 -12.46 18.01
CA THR A 135 12.36 -12.59 18.38
C THR A 135 12.88 -11.39 19.17
N CYS A 136 12.12 -10.29 19.23
CA CYS A 136 12.49 -9.04 19.91
C CYS A 136 13.89 -8.50 19.53
N SER A 137 14.38 -8.84 18.32
CA SER A 137 15.72 -8.51 17.86
C SER A 137 15.73 -8.28 16.36
N SER A 138 16.72 -7.52 15.87
CA SER A 138 16.91 -7.29 14.44
C SER A 138 17.47 -8.56 13.77
N ARG A 139 17.30 -8.69 12.44
CA ARG A 139 17.85 -9.82 11.69
C ARG A 139 19.36 -9.99 11.87
N VAL A 140 20.10 -8.89 12.04
CA VAL A 140 21.57 -8.90 12.12
C VAL A 140 22.11 -9.25 13.51
N ASP A 141 21.37 -8.95 14.58
CA ASP A 141 21.86 -9.17 15.94
C ASP A 141 21.50 -10.56 16.48
N GLY A 142 20.31 -11.06 16.15
CA GLY A 142 19.85 -12.37 16.62
C GLY A 142 18.38 -12.69 16.33
N GLY A 143 17.69 -11.84 15.57
CA GLY A 143 16.28 -11.99 15.22
C GLY A 143 16.01 -12.92 14.04
N THR A 144 17.04 -13.50 13.42
CA THR A 144 16.88 -14.46 12.32
C THR A 144 16.65 -15.86 12.87
N THR A 145 15.57 -16.51 12.43
CA THR A 145 15.23 -17.90 12.75
C THR A 145 15.26 -18.77 11.49
N SER A 146 15.23 -20.10 11.63
CA SER A 146 15.13 -21.01 10.49
C SER A 146 13.88 -20.74 9.62
N LEU A 147 12.77 -20.34 10.25
CA LEU A 147 11.52 -19.99 9.56
C LEU A 147 11.70 -18.83 8.56
N HIS A 148 12.59 -17.88 8.84
CA HIS A 148 12.87 -16.80 7.89
C HIS A 148 13.55 -17.33 6.64
N ALA A 149 14.56 -18.20 6.80
CA ALA A 149 15.28 -18.79 5.68
C ALA A 149 14.38 -19.73 4.86
N GLU A 150 13.57 -20.55 5.53
CA GLU A 150 12.58 -21.42 4.89
C GLU A 150 11.54 -20.62 4.09
N LEU A 151 11.06 -19.50 4.65
CA LEU A 151 10.12 -18.62 3.95
C LEU A 151 10.78 -17.92 2.75
N GLU A 152 11.99 -17.40 2.92
CA GLU A 152 12.76 -16.75 1.84
C GLU A 152 13.01 -17.73 0.68
N GLU A 153 13.40 -18.97 0.97
CA GLU A 153 13.56 -20.02 -0.04
C GLU A 153 12.23 -20.40 -0.70
N CYS A 154 11.16 -20.55 0.09
CA CYS A 154 9.83 -20.86 -0.41
C CYS A 154 9.34 -19.78 -1.40
N VAL A 155 9.51 -18.50 -1.04
CA VAL A 155 9.14 -17.36 -1.89
C VAL A 155 9.97 -17.32 -3.17
N ALA A 156 11.29 -17.49 -3.06
CA ALA A 156 12.19 -17.52 -4.21
C ALA A 156 11.77 -18.63 -5.21
N ASN A 157 11.50 -19.83 -4.71
CA ASN A 157 11.04 -20.97 -5.51
C ASN A 157 9.63 -20.76 -6.09
N PHE A 158 8.72 -20.19 -5.30
CA PHE A 158 7.35 -19.93 -5.74
C PHE A 158 7.30 -18.93 -6.90
N ILE A 159 8.09 -17.85 -6.82
CA ILE A 159 8.14 -16.81 -7.85
C ILE A 159 9.01 -17.22 -9.04
N GLY A 160 9.98 -18.10 -8.83
CA GLY A 160 10.97 -18.47 -9.85
C GLY A 160 12.18 -17.54 -9.88
N LYS A 161 12.59 -17.02 -8.72
CA LYS A 161 13.74 -16.12 -8.57
C LYS A 161 14.90 -16.79 -7.82
N PRO A 162 16.16 -16.41 -8.11
CA PRO A 162 17.33 -17.00 -7.43
C PRO A 162 17.39 -16.80 -5.91
N ALA A 163 16.82 -15.70 -5.39
CA ALA A 163 16.78 -15.40 -3.96
C ALA A 163 15.59 -14.48 -3.64
N ALA A 164 15.17 -14.49 -2.37
CA ALA A 164 14.23 -13.53 -1.81
C ALA A 164 14.64 -13.13 -0.39
N VAL A 165 14.15 -11.96 0.04
CA VAL A 165 14.31 -11.46 1.41
C VAL A 165 12.95 -10.97 1.92
N VAL A 166 12.64 -11.29 3.18
CA VAL A 166 11.34 -10.95 3.79
C VAL A 166 11.41 -9.75 4.73
N PHE A 167 10.30 -9.02 4.82
CA PHE A 167 10.11 -7.81 5.62
C PHE A 167 8.85 -7.94 6.48
N GLY A 168 8.85 -7.29 7.65
CA GLY A 168 7.75 -7.38 8.61
C GLY A 168 6.46 -6.64 8.23
N MET A 169 6.47 -5.77 7.20
CA MET A 169 5.27 -5.06 6.74
C MET A 169 5.32 -4.76 5.24
N GLY A 170 4.23 -5.05 4.52
CA GLY A 170 4.17 -4.84 3.06
C GLY A 170 4.39 -3.40 2.60
N TYR A 171 3.87 -2.40 3.34
CA TYR A 171 4.17 -0.98 3.05
C TYR A 171 5.67 -0.69 3.20
N VAL A 172 6.27 -1.17 4.31
CA VAL A 172 7.67 -0.93 4.64
C VAL A 172 8.60 -1.56 3.63
N THR A 173 8.24 -2.70 3.04
CA THR A 173 9.00 -3.36 1.97
C THR A 173 9.43 -2.36 0.90
N ASN A 174 8.48 -1.65 0.27
CA ASN A 174 8.79 -0.64 -0.76
C ASN A 174 9.52 0.59 -0.18
N SER A 175 9.01 1.14 0.94
CA SER A 175 9.53 2.40 1.47
C SER A 175 10.96 2.26 2.02
N ALA A 176 11.36 1.07 2.46
CA ALA A 176 12.68 0.78 3.00
C ALA A 176 13.66 0.28 1.93
N ILE A 177 13.22 -0.50 0.94
CA ILE A 177 14.15 -1.09 -0.03
C ILE A 177 14.58 -0.12 -1.14
N LEU A 178 13.67 0.74 -1.62
CA LEU A 178 13.98 1.68 -2.71
C LEU A 178 15.15 2.63 -2.36
N PRO A 179 15.24 3.18 -1.12
CA PRO A 179 16.41 3.96 -0.70
C PRO A 179 17.74 3.19 -0.63
N VAL A 180 17.69 1.87 -0.54
CA VAL A 180 18.89 1.01 -0.53
C VAL A 180 19.34 0.69 -1.95
N LEU A 181 18.39 0.41 -2.84
CA LEU A 181 18.66 0.04 -4.23
C LEU A 181 19.08 1.24 -5.09
N MET A 182 18.47 2.39 -4.81
CA MET A 182 18.58 3.63 -5.57
C MET A 182 19.17 4.74 -4.70
N GLY A 183 19.94 5.64 -5.31
CA GLY A 183 20.62 6.70 -4.59
C GLY A 183 20.93 7.90 -5.48
N LYS A 184 21.71 8.84 -4.94
CA LYS A 184 22.15 10.03 -5.69
C LYS A 184 22.87 9.64 -6.99
N GLY A 185 22.43 10.24 -8.08
CA GLY A 185 22.94 9.98 -9.43
C GLY A 185 22.26 8.81 -10.15
N SER A 186 21.19 8.26 -9.57
CA SER A 186 20.30 7.30 -10.23
C SER A 186 18.97 7.97 -10.62
N LEU A 187 18.25 7.34 -11.54
CA LEU A 187 16.95 7.76 -12.06
C LEU A 187 15.89 6.70 -11.72
N ILE A 188 14.79 7.11 -11.10
CA ILE A 188 13.58 6.33 -10.91
C ILE A 188 12.51 6.89 -11.85
N ILE A 189 11.94 6.04 -12.69
CA ILE A 189 10.78 6.36 -13.52
C ILE A 189 9.58 5.60 -12.95
N SER A 190 8.67 6.33 -12.33
CA SER A 190 7.51 5.79 -11.63
C SER A 190 6.25 5.94 -12.46
N ASP A 191 5.38 4.93 -12.48
CA ASP A 191 4.01 5.11 -12.94
C ASP A 191 3.30 6.18 -12.08
N SER A 192 2.43 6.98 -12.69
CA SER A 192 1.72 8.07 -12.01
C SER A 192 0.74 7.61 -10.93
N LEU A 193 0.26 6.36 -10.98
CA LEU A 193 -0.66 5.80 -9.98
C LEU A 193 0.02 4.80 -9.03
N ASN A 194 1.36 4.73 -9.03
CA ASN A 194 2.07 3.89 -8.09
C ASN A 194 1.71 4.22 -6.64
N HIS A 195 1.60 3.15 -5.85
CA HIS A 195 1.18 3.18 -4.47
C HIS A 195 2.09 4.06 -3.60
N ASN A 196 1.52 4.68 -2.57
CA ASN A 196 2.22 5.62 -1.70
C ASN A 196 3.49 5.06 -1.06
N SER A 197 3.58 3.74 -0.84
CA SER A 197 4.80 3.10 -0.32
C SER A 197 5.98 3.21 -1.30
N ILE A 198 5.72 3.06 -2.60
CA ILE A 198 6.70 3.26 -3.67
C ILE A 198 7.09 4.74 -3.74
N VAL A 199 6.11 5.65 -3.72
CA VAL A 199 6.35 7.10 -3.78
C VAL A 199 7.24 7.55 -2.62
N ASN A 200 6.94 7.09 -1.41
CA ASN A 200 7.73 7.46 -0.22
C ASN A 200 9.12 6.83 -0.22
N GLY A 201 9.27 5.57 -0.66
CA GLY A 201 10.58 4.95 -0.84
C GLY A 201 11.43 5.65 -1.90
N ALA A 202 10.84 5.97 -3.06
CA ALA A 202 11.52 6.70 -4.12
C ALA A 202 11.97 8.08 -3.63
N ARG A 203 11.11 8.84 -2.94
CA ARG A 203 11.47 10.15 -2.34
C ARG A 203 12.59 10.02 -1.31
N GLY A 204 12.58 8.97 -0.49
CA GLY A 204 13.61 8.71 0.51
C GLY A 204 14.99 8.33 -0.07
N SER A 205 15.04 7.88 -1.33
CA SER A 205 16.30 7.43 -1.96
C SER A 205 17.26 8.55 -2.34
N GLY A 206 16.78 9.79 -2.52
CA GLY A 206 17.57 10.88 -3.10
C GLY A 206 17.96 10.68 -4.58
N ALA A 207 17.39 9.68 -5.26
CA ALA A 207 17.45 9.55 -6.71
C ALA A 207 16.64 10.66 -7.40
N THR A 208 16.92 10.91 -8.67
CA THR A 208 16.03 11.76 -9.48
C THR A 208 14.78 10.94 -9.81
N ILE A 209 13.60 11.51 -9.57
CA ILE A 209 12.32 10.84 -9.83
C ILE A 209 11.64 11.52 -11.01
N ARG A 210 11.16 10.70 -11.93
CA ARG A 210 10.32 11.11 -13.05
C ARG A 210 9.10 10.22 -13.10
N VAL A 211 8.01 10.79 -13.60
CA VAL A 211 6.73 10.12 -13.65
C VAL A 211 6.33 9.98 -15.10
N PHE A 212 5.87 8.79 -15.49
CA PHE A 212 5.21 8.59 -16.76
C PHE A 212 3.71 8.42 -16.54
N GLN A 213 2.95 8.62 -17.61
CA GLN A 213 1.49 8.54 -17.58
C GLN A 213 1.07 7.10 -17.32
N HIS A 214 0.07 6.95 -16.46
CA HIS A 214 -0.46 5.66 -16.04
C HIS A 214 -0.60 4.66 -17.18
N ASN A 215 0.03 3.50 -17.01
CA ASN A 215 -0.10 2.34 -17.90
C ASN A 215 0.08 2.67 -19.40
N THR A 216 0.95 3.64 -19.70
CA THR A 216 1.21 4.18 -21.04
C THR A 216 2.67 3.97 -21.47
N PRO A 217 3.02 2.81 -22.05
CA PRO A 217 4.38 2.45 -22.44
C PRO A 217 5.04 3.43 -23.44
N SER A 218 4.27 4.02 -24.35
CA SER A 218 4.79 5.03 -25.27
C SER A 218 5.29 6.28 -24.55
N HIS A 219 4.62 6.71 -23.48
CA HIS A 219 5.09 7.83 -22.66
C HIS A 219 6.29 7.44 -21.79
N LEU A 220 6.30 6.21 -21.25
CA LEU A 220 7.48 5.66 -20.57
C LEU A 220 8.73 5.72 -21.47
N GLU A 221 8.63 5.27 -22.71
CA GLU A 221 9.74 5.31 -23.68
C GLU A 221 10.20 6.74 -23.97
N ASN A 222 9.26 7.68 -24.12
CA ASN A 222 9.59 9.09 -24.30
C ASN A 222 10.38 9.66 -23.12
N VAL A 223 9.90 9.44 -21.89
CA VAL A 223 10.55 9.90 -20.64
C VAL A 223 11.94 9.27 -20.47
N LEU A 224 12.07 7.97 -20.77
CA LEU A 224 13.37 7.28 -20.76
C LEU A 224 14.34 7.93 -21.73
N ARG A 225 13.94 8.09 -23.00
CA ARG A 225 14.81 8.65 -24.05
C ARG A 225 15.26 10.07 -23.70
N GLU A 226 14.34 10.91 -23.24
CA GLU A 226 14.62 12.29 -22.85
C GLU A 226 15.67 12.34 -21.73
N HIS A 227 15.43 11.65 -20.61
CA HIS A 227 16.33 11.75 -19.47
C HIS A 227 17.64 10.97 -19.64
N ILE A 228 17.68 9.94 -20.48
CA ILE A 228 18.94 9.30 -20.86
C ILE A 228 19.80 10.29 -21.67
N ALA A 229 19.19 11.04 -22.60
CA ALA A 229 19.90 12.02 -23.41
C ALA A 229 20.38 13.24 -22.59
N GLU A 230 19.56 13.71 -21.64
CA GLU A 230 19.93 14.84 -20.76
C GLU A 230 20.99 14.47 -19.71
N GLY A 231 20.96 13.23 -19.23
CA GLY A 231 21.77 12.77 -18.10
C GLY A 231 21.34 13.36 -16.76
N GLN A 232 22.22 13.25 -15.76
CA GLN A 232 21.97 13.72 -14.39
C GLN A 232 21.77 15.25 -14.35
N PRO A 233 20.78 15.77 -13.59
CA PRO A 233 20.55 17.19 -13.45
C PRO A 233 21.81 17.96 -13.07
N ARG A 234 22.00 19.13 -13.68
CA ARG A 234 23.13 20.06 -13.48
C ARG A 234 24.49 19.57 -13.99
N THR A 235 24.74 18.27 -13.99
CA THR A 235 26.06 17.70 -14.34
C THR A 235 26.08 17.06 -15.73
N HIS A 236 24.91 16.72 -16.29
CA HIS A 236 24.74 16.00 -17.57
C HIS A 236 25.53 14.69 -17.64
N ARG A 237 25.94 14.14 -16.49
CA ARG A 237 26.67 12.86 -16.43
C ARG A 237 25.70 11.70 -16.68
N PRO A 238 26.16 10.59 -17.26
CA PRO A 238 25.35 9.38 -17.37
C PRO A 238 24.81 8.92 -16.01
N TRP A 239 23.60 8.36 -16.00
CA TRP A 239 22.99 7.79 -14.79
C TRP A 239 23.77 6.57 -14.30
N LYS A 240 23.88 6.42 -12.98
CA LYS A 240 24.48 5.22 -12.37
C LYS A 240 23.57 4.00 -12.51
N LYS A 241 22.28 4.19 -12.27
CA LYS A 241 21.21 3.20 -12.44
C LYS A 241 19.96 3.91 -12.92
N ILE A 242 19.17 3.23 -13.75
CA ILE A 242 17.84 3.66 -14.17
C ILE A 242 16.89 2.53 -13.79
N MET A 243 15.84 2.83 -13.05
CA MET A 243 14.83 1.84 -12.63
C MET A 243 13.44 2.34 -13.01
N VAL A 244 12.68 1.49 -13.68
CA VAL A 244 11.26 1.68 -13.96
C VAL A 244 10.47 0.91 -12.91
N VAL A 245 9.53 1.60 -12.25
CA VAL A 245 8.76 1.04 -11.15
C VAL A 245 7.27 1.03 -11.51
N VAL A 246 6.64 -0.14 -11.43
CA VAL A 246 5.23 -0.34 -11.80
C VAL A 246 4.55 -1.35 -10.86
N GLU A 247 3.23 -1.28 -10.74
CA GLU A 247 2.42 -2.32 -10.10
C GLU A 247 1.92 -3.34 -11.13
N GLY A 248 1.82 -4.61 -10.72
CA GLY A 248 1.23 -5.68 -11.54
C GLY A 248 -0.26 -5.42 -11.77
N ILE A 249 -1.02 -5.39 -10.67
CA ILE A 249 -2.40 -4.92 -10.63
C ILE A 249 -2.45 -3.67 -9.75
N TYR A 250 -2.95 -2.56 -10.30
CA TYR A 250 -3.06 -1.30 -9.57
C TYR A 250 -4.19 -1.35 -8.53
N SER A 251 -3.85 -0.99 -7.30
CA SER A 251 -4.69 -1.22 -6.10
C SER A 251 -6.12 -0.64 -6.14
N MET A 252 -6.32 0.51 -6.79
CA MET A 252 -7.61 1.22 -6.76
C MET A 252 -8.43 1.00 -8.04
N GLU A 253 -7.78 0.99 -9.20
CA GLU A 253 -8.42 0.90 -10.50
C GLU A 253 -8.61 -0.56 -10.95
N GLY A 254 -7.82 -1.49 -10.40
CA GLY A 254 -7.81 -2.90 -10.81
C GLY A 254 -7.23 -3.14 -12.21
N GLU A 255 -6.58 -2.14 -12.80
CA GLU A 255 -5.94 -2.27 -14.11
C GLU A 255 -4.68 -3.15 -14.02
N ILE A 256 -4.46 -3.97 -15.04
CA ILE A 256 -3.24 -4.78 -15.18
C ILE A 256 -2.23 -3.96 -15.98
N CYS A 257 -0.98 -3.91 -15.53
CA CYS A 257 0.07 -3.23 -16.28
C CYS A 257 0.34 -3.89 -17.64
N LYS A 258 0.76 -3.10 -18.61
CA LYS A 258 1.23 -3.58 -19.93
C LYS A 258 2.65 -4.15 -19.85
N LEU A 259 2.85 -5.15 -19.00
CA LEU A 259 4.16 -5.67 -18.64
C LEU A 259 5.04 -6.09 -19.83
N PRO A 260 4.55 -6.80 -20.88
CA PRO A 260 5.38 -7.19 -22.02
C PRO A 260 6.01 -5.98 -22.75
N GLU A 261 5.23 -4.92 -22.94
CA GLU A 261 5.67 -3.68 -23.59
C GLU A 261 6.70 -2.94 -22.73
N ILE A 262 6.43 -2.84 -21.41
CA ILE A 262 7.32 -2.21 -20.44
C ILE A 262 8.66 -2.94 -20.37
N VAL A 263 8.64 -4.29 -20.34
CA VAL A 263 9.85 -5.13 -20.37
C VAL A 263 10.65 -4.90 -21.63
N SER A 264 10.01 -4.89 -22.79
CA SER A 264 10.67 -4.63 -24.08
C SER A 264 11.38 -3.27 -24.10
N ILE A 265 10.72 -2.22 -23.61
CA ILE A 265 11.29 -0.88 -23.49
C ILE A 265 12.47 -0.88 -22.51
N CYS A 266 12.31 -1.45 -21.31
CA CYS A 266 13.37 -1.48 -20.30
C CYS A 266 14.62 -2.22 -20.81
N LYS A 267 14.44 -3.35 -21.51
CA LYS A 267 15.54 -4.06 -22.18
C LYS A 267 16.24 -3.19 -23.22
N LYS A 268 15.49 -2.51 -24.09
CA LYS A 268 16.02 -1.61 -25.12
C LYS A 268 16.91 -0.51 -24.53
N TYR A 269 16.51 0.06 -23.40
CA TYR A 269 17.23 1.17 -22.75
C TYR A 269 18.13 0.74 -21.58
N LYS A 270 18.27 -0.56 -21.33
CA LYS A 270 19.05 -1.14 -20.20
C LYS A 270 18.64 -0.57 -18.84
N ALA A 271 17.34 -0.35 -18.65
CA ALA A 271 16.76 0.05 -17.37
C ALA A 271 16.33 -1.18 -16.59
N TYR A 272 16.50 -1.13 -15.26
CA TYR A 272 15.99 -2.15 -14.35
C TYR A 272 14.47 -2.04 -14.20
N ILE A 273 13.81 -3.15 -13.92
CA ILE A 273 12.37 -3.22 -13.64
C ILE A 273 12.14 -3.60 -12.18
N TYR A 274 11.35 -2.78 -11.49
CA TYR A 274 10.78 -3.09 -10.19
C TYR A 274 9.28 -3.29 -10.35
N LEU A 275 8.83 -4.52 -10.16
CA LEU A 275 7.43 -4.92 -10.29
C LEU A 275 6.84 -5.19 -8.91
N ASP A 276 5.85 -4.39 -8.51
CA ASP A 276 5.07 -4.60 -7.29
C ASP A 276 3.87 -5.52 -7.60
N GLU A 277 3.95 -6.77 -7.17
CA GLU A 277 2.92 -7.81 -7.35
C GLU A 277 1.93 -7.84 -6.18
N ALA A 278 1.83 -6.81 -5.32
CA ALA A 278 1.08 -6.89 -4.07
C ALA A 278 -0.42 -7.25 -4.24
N HIS A 279 -1.05 -6.89 -5.35
CA HIS A 279 -2.45 -7.25 -5.66
C HIS A 279 -2.60 -8.40 -6.66
N SER A 280 -1.50 -8.85 -7.27
CA SER A 280 -1.52 -9.86 -8.33
C SER A 280 -0.99 -11.20 -7.88
N ILE A 281 0.01 -11.24 -6.99
CA ILE A 281 0.51 -12.49 -6.42
C ILE A 281 -0.62 -13.21 -5.68
N GLY A 282 -0.82 -14.49 -5.98
CA GLY A 282 -1.91 -15.33 -5.49
C GLY A 282 -3.29 -15.06 -6.12
N ALA A 283 -3.48 -13.93 -6.80
CA ALA A 283 -4.77 -13.54 -7.38
C ALA A 283 -4.90 -13.89 -8.87
N VAL A 284 -3.80 -13.84 -9.62
CA VAL A 284 -3.78 -14.11 -11.07
C VAL A 284 -2.62 -15.02 -11.48
N GLY A 285 -2.71 -15.52 -12.71
CA GLY A 285 -1.82 -16.57 -13.21
C GLY A 285 -2.38 -17.96 -12.90
N LYS A 286 -2.07 -18.95 -13.75
CA LYS A 286 -2.60 -20.31 -13.63
C LYS A 286 -2.29 -20.95 -12.27
N THR A 287 -1.15 -20.61 -11.67
CA THR A 287 -0.70 -21.12 -10.37
C THR A 287 -0.63 -20.03 -9.30
N GLY A 288 -1.22 -18.85 -9.58
CA GLY A 288 -1.22 -17.72 -8.65
C GLY A 288 0.12 -16.99 -8.58
N ARG A 289 0.98 -17.07 -9.61
CA ARG A 289 2.31 -16.45 -9.59
C ARG A 289 2.34 -14.98 -10.03
N GLY A 290 1.17 -14.35 -10.18
CA GLY A 290 1.08 -12.93 -10.47
C GLY A 290 1.06 -12.60 -11.97
N VAL A 291 1.30 -11.34 -12.30
CA VAL A 291 1.09 -10.84 -13.67
C VAL A 291 2.11 -11.39 -14.66
N CYS A 292 3.32 -11.74 -14.21
CA CYS A 292 4.31 -12.39 -15.07
C CYS A 292 3.76 -13.70 -15.67
N GLU A 293 3.18 -14.57 -14.84
CA GLU A 293 2.59 -15.83 -15.30
C GLU A 293 1.33 -15.58 -16.15
N LEU A 294 0.49 -14.62 -15.75
CA LEU A 294 -0.73 -14.28 -16.50
C LEU A 294 -0.42 -13.80 -17.92
N LEU A 295 0.61 -12.96 -18.07
CA LEU A 295 0.94 -12.30 -19.33
C LEU A 295 2.03 -13.02 -20.13
N GLY A 296 2.53 -14.17 -19.64
CA GLY A 296 3.57 -14.96 -20.29
C GLY A 296 4.93 -14.26 -20.33
N VAL A 297 5.22 -13.40 -19.34
CA VAL A 297 6.51 -12.73 -19.19
C VAL A 297 7.39 -13.60 -18.30
N ASP A 298 8.59 -13.95 -18.79
CA ASP A 298 9.56 -14.68 -17.99
C ASP A 298 10.01 -13.81 -16.81
N THR A 299 9.96 -14.37 -15.60
CA THR A 299 10.35 -13.62 -14.40
C THR A 299 11.81 -13.18 -14.47
N SER A 300 12.68 -13.88 -15.20
CA SER A 300 14.08 -13.47 -15.43
C SER A 300 14.22 -12.12 -16.16
N ASP A 301 13.17 -11.67 -16.85
CA ASP A 301 13.13 -10.38 -17.54
C ASP A 301 12.72 -9.20 -16.63
N VAL A 302 12.34 -9.47 -15.38
CA VAL A 302 11.96 -8.47 -14.37
C VAL A 302 12.99 -8.49 -13.25
N ASP A 303 13.79 -7.44 -13.06
CA ASP A 303 14.93 -7.52 -12.14
C ASP A 303 14.54 -7.74 -10.67
N ILE A 304 13.49 -7.05 -10.22
CA ILE A 304 13.03 -7.04 -8.83
C ILE A 304 11.53 -7.27 -8.78
N MET A 305 11.11 -8.31 -8.06
CA MET A 305 9.71 -8.63 -7.84
C MET A 305 9.39 -8.44 -6.36
N MET A 306 8.52 -7.49 -6.07
CA MET A 306 8.02 -7.22 -4.73
C MET A 306 6.64 -7.84 -4.56
N GLY A 307 6.32 -8.30 -3.36
CA GLY A 307 4.95 -8.65 -3.00
C GLY A 307 4.67 -8.52 -1.52
N THR A 308 3.41 -8.75 -1.15
CA THR A 308 2.93 -8.70 0.23
C THR A 308 2.28 -10.02 0.64
N PHE A 309 2.43 -10.39 1.91
CA PHE A 309 1.70 -11.51 2.50
C PHE A 309 0.33 -11.09 3.05
N THR A 310 0.06 -9.79 3.13
CA THR A 310 -1.14 -9.20 3.77
C THR A 310 -2.43 -9.26 2.94
N LYS A 311 -2.41 -9.90 1.76
CA LYS A 311 -3.56 -9.97 0.85
C LYS A 311 -3.91 -11.42 0.56
N SER A 312 -3.56 -11.92 -0.62
CA SER A 312 -3.85 -13.29 -1.06
C SER A 312 -3.41 -14.36 -0.06
N PHE A 313 -2.28 -14.15 0.60
CA PHE A 313 -1.72 -15.11 1.56
C PHE A 313 -2.26 -14.97 2.99
N GLY A 314 -3.10 -13.97 3.28
CA GLY A 314 -3.78 -13.84 4.57
C GLY A 314 -2.89 -13.69 5.80
N SER A 315 -1.64 -13.26 5.64
CA SER A 315 -0.64 -13.18 6.71
C SER A 315 -0.08 -11.76 6.87
N CYS A 316 1.14 -11.60 7.40
CA CYS A 316 1.79 -10.30 7.61
C CYS A 316 3.14 -10.22 6.89
N GLY A 317 3.57 -8.99 6.59
CA GLY A 317 4.84 -8.73 5.94
C GLY A 317 4.80 -8.67 4.42
N GLY A 318 5.99 -8.64 3.82
CA GLY A 318 6.18 -8.68 2.37
C GLY A 318 7.57 -9.18 2.03
N TYR A 319 7.90 -9.19 0.75
CA TYR A 319 9.17 -9.72 0.27
C TYR A 319 9.71 -8.92 -0.92
N ILE A 320 11.00 -9.10 -1.16
CA ILE A 320 11.69 -8.72 -2.40
C ILE A 320 12.38 -9.96 -2.94
N ALA A 321 12.12 -10.30 -4.19
CA ALA A 321 12.73 -11.42 -4.90
C ALA A 321 13.52 -10.91 -6.12
N GLY A 322 14.71 -11.46 -6.33
CA GLY A 322 15.64 -10.97 -7.33
C GLY A 322 16.86 -11.87 -7.51
N SER A 323 17.93 -11.34 -8.10
CA SER A 323 19.20 -12.06 -8.23
C SER A 323 19.88 -12.25 -6.87
N LYS A 324 20.77 -13.25 -6.73
CA LYS A 324 21.54 -13.46 -5.49
C LYS A 324 22.48 -12.30 -5.12
N VAL A 325 22.87 -11.49 -6.11
CA VAL A 325 23.81 -10.36 -5.93
C VAL A 325 23.07 -9.08 -5.56
N LEU A 326 21.77 -9.02 -5.85
CA LEU A 326 20.91 -7.89 -5.52
C LEU A 326 20.80 -7.76 -3.99
#